data_AF-A0A957PM39-F1
#
_entry.id   AF-A0A957PM39-F1
#
_cell.length_a   1.000
_cell.length_b   1.000
_cell.length_c   1.000
_cell.angle_alpha   90.00
_cell.angle_beta   90.00
_cell.angle_gamma   90.00
#
_symmetry.space_group_name_H-M   'P 1'
#
loop_
_entity.id
_entity.type
_entity.pdbx_description
1 polymer ?
#
loop_
_entity_poly.entity_id
_entity_poly.type
_entity_poly.pdbx_seq_one_letter_code
_entity_poly.pdbx_strand_id
1 'polypeptide(L)'
;GVRFTPKKTSIHIDWRTSFAGIHPRKKYINLNIRTAAAIDSIRVIKQEQVSQNRFHNLICLNTVSDVDDELIGWLRDGYMLSQ
;
A
#
# COMPACT_ATOMS: atom_id res chain seq x y z
N GLY A 1 -5.96 -13.15 -11.54
CA GLY A 1 -6.11 -11.76 -11.10
C GLY A 1 -5.53 -11.54 -9.72
N VAL A 2 -5.83 -10.37 -9.15
CA VAL A 2 -5.46 -9.98 -7.78
C VAL A 2 -5.94 -11.01 -6.76
N ARG A 3 -5.12 -11.30 -5.75
CA ARG A 3 -5.42 -12.19 -4.63
C ARG A 3 -5.24 -11.46 -3.31
N PHE A 4 -6.09 -11.78 -2.34
CA PHE A 4 -5.94 -11.33 -0.96
C PHE A 4 -5.42 -12.48 -0.12
N THR A 5 -4.26 -12.30 0.50
CA THR A 5 -3.59 -13.33 1.30
C THR A 5 -3.58 -12.91 2.77
N PRO A 6 -4.52 -13.43 3.60
CA PRO A 6 -4.52 -13.16 5.03
C PRO A 6 -3.26 -13.70 5.71
N LYS A 7 -2.77 -12.94 6.68
CA LYS A 7 -1.72 -13.28 7.63
C LYS A 7 -2.25 -13.04 9.04
N LYS A 8 -1.45 -13.38 10.06
CA LYS A 8 -1.86 -13.24 11.47
C LYS A 8 -2.34 -11.84 11.84
N THR A 9 -1.72 -10.79 11.29
CA THR A 9 -1.97 -9.39 11.67
C THR A 9 -2.13 -8.44 10.47
N SER A 10 -2.23 -8.99 9.27
CA SER A 10 -2.32 -8.22 8.02
C SER A 10 -2.99 -9.02 6.92
N ILE A 11 -3.37 -8.34 5.85
CA ILE A 11 -3.84 -8.94 4.61
C ILE A 11 -2.98 -8.36 3.49
N HIS A 12 -2.32 -9.22 2.73
CA HIS A 12 -1.55 -8.78 1.57
C HIS A 12 -2.43 -8.77 0.32
N ILE A 13 -2.21 -7.80 -0.55
CA ILE A 13 -2.81 -7.72 -1.88
C ILE A 13 -1.71 -8.11 -2.88
N ASP A 14 -1.95 -9.20 -3.59
CA ASP A 14 -0.94 -9.89 -4.40
C ASP A 14 -1.37 -10.02 -5.86
N TRP A 15 -0.41 -9.94 -6.78
CA TRP A 15 -0.58 -10.38 -8.17
C TRP A 15 0.41 -11.47 -8.55
N ARG A 16 1.55 -11.17 -9.20
CA ARG A 16 2.70 -12.09 -9.24
C ARG A 16 3.54 -11.95 -7.99
N THR A 17 3.63 -10.73 -7.47
CA THR A 17 4.22 -10.42 -6.17
C THR A 17 3.29 -9.55 -5.34
N SER A 18 3.56 -9.44 -4.03
CA SER A 18 2.82 -8.56 -3.14
C SER A 18 3.12 -7.10 -3.44
N PHE A 19 2.08 -6.27 -3.54
CA PHE A 19 2.23 -4.84 -3.85
C PHE A 19 1.57 -3.91 -2.84
N ALA A 20 0.69 -4.44 -1.99
CA ALA A 20 0.15 -3.69 -0.87
C ALA A 20 -0.11 -4.59 0.34
N GLY A 21 -0.05 -4.00 1.53
CA GLY A 21 -0.34 -4.65 2.80
C GLY A 21 -1.35 -3.84 3.60
N ILE A 22 -2.45 -4.47 3.95
CA ILE A 22 -3.47 -3.91 4.85
C ILE A 22 -3.17 -4.38 6.26
N HIS A 23 -2.98 -3.45 7.18
CA HIS A 23 -2.75 -3.71 8.60
C HIS A 23 -3.89 -3.10 9.41
N PRO A 24 -4.92 -3.90 9.77
CA PRO A 24 -6.02 -3.42 10.59
C PRO A 24 -5.53 -2.93 11.95
N ARG A 25 -6.11 -1.82 12.42
CA ARG A 25 -5.99 -1.30 13.79
C ARG A 25 -7.39 -1.09 14.35
N LYS A 26 -7.48 -0.83 15.65
CA LYS A 26 -8.78 -0.70 16.35
C LYS A 26 -9.68 0.39 15.77
N LYS A 27 -9.12 1.46 15.18
CA LYS A 27 -9.86 2.64 14.70
C LYS A 27 -9.52 3.08 13.27
N TYR A 28 -8.49 2.51 12.67
CA TYR A 28 -7.95 2.93 11.38
C TYR A 28 -7.28 1.74 10.68
N ILE A 29 -6.89 1.93 9.44
CA ILE A 29 -6.12 0.95 8.67
C ILE A 29 -4.79 1.59 8.29
N ASN A 30 -3.71 0.85 8.50
CA ASN A 30 -2.44 1.18 7.88
C ASN A 30 -2.35 0.45 6.55
N LEU A 31 -2.26 1.20 5.46
CA LEU A 31 -2.03 0.68 4.12
C LEU A 31 -0.56 0.89 3.77
N ASN A 32 0.17 -0.18 3.54
CA ASN A 32 1.51 -0.12 2.95
C ASN A 32 1.38 -0.33 1.44
N ILE A 33 1.97 0.55 0.63
CA ILE A 33 2.00 0.43 -0.83
C ILE A 33 3.46 0.37 -1.29
N ARG A 34 3.76 -0.64 -2.11
CA ARG A 34 5.07 -0.79 -2.75
C ARG A 34 5.10 -0.07 -4.10
N THR A 35 5.96 0.93 -4.25
CA THR A 35 6.12 1.73 -5.47
C THR A 35 7.57 1.72 -5.97
N ALA A 36 7.79 2.23 -7.19
CA ALA A 36 9.14 2.33 -7.78
C ALA A 36 9.93 3.53 -7.26
N ALA A 37 9.22 4.56 -6.79
CA ALA A 37 9.75 5.78 -6.22
C ALA A 37 8.98 6.14 -4.94
N ALA A 38 9.59 6.96 -4.09
CA ALA A 38 8.94 7.63 -2.98
C ALA A 38 7.61 8.30 -3.39
N ILE A 39 6.57 8.15 -2.57
CA ILE A 39 5.33 8.92 -2.75
C ILE A 39 5.49 10.26 -2.03
N ASP A 40 5.51 11.35 -2.79
CA ASP A 40 5.52 12.70 -2.24
C ASP A 40 4.09 13.16 -1.94
N SER A 41 3.60 12.83 -0.74
CA SER A 41 2.28 13.26 -0.26
C SER A 41 2.29 13.35 1.26
N ILE A 42 1.60 14.36 1.81
CA ILE A 42 1.43 14.54 3.26
C ILE A 42 0.71 13.35 3.93
N ARG A 43 0.03 12.52 3.14
CA ARG A 43 -0.68 11.31 3.60
C ARG A 43 0.28 10.16 3.96
N VAL A 44 1.51 10.21 3.48
CA VAL A 44 2.54 9.20 3.77
C VAL A 44 3.13 9.46 5.15
N ILE A 45 2.76 8.62 6.13
CA ILE A 45 3.22 8.74 7.52
C ILE A 45 4.56 8.08 7.78
N LYS A 46 4.99 7.17 6.89
CA LYS A 46 6.32 6.55 6.92
C LYS A 46 6.70 6.12 5.50
N GLN A 47 7.96 6.36 5.15
CA GLN A 47 8.57 5.89 3.91
C GLN A 47 9.84 5.10 4.22
N GLU A 48 10.06 4.02 3.48
CA GLU A 48 11.26 3.18 3.59
C GLU A 48 11.69 2.72 2.20
N GLN A 49 12.94 3.02 1.82
CA GLN A 49 13.52 2.47 0.59
C GLN A 49 14.04 1.07 0.87
N VAL A 50 13.39 0.06 0.28
CA VAL A 50 13.73 -1.35 0.52
C VAL A 50 14.66 -1.93 -0.55
N SER A 51 14.79 -1.26 -1.69
CA SER A 51 15.86 -1.49 -2.67
C SER A 51 16.03 -0.26 -3.57
N GLN A 52 17.00 -0.31 -4.49
CA GLN A 52 17.31 0.81 -5.40
C GLN A 52 16.06 1.41 -6.06
N ASN A 53 15.12 0.57 -6.49
CA ASN A 53 13.90 0.99 -7.20
C ASN A 53 12.62 0.54 -6.48
N ARG A 54 12.64 0.35 -5.16
CA ARG A 54 11.46 -0.09 -4.40
C ARG A 54 11.33 0.66 -3.09
N PHE A 55 10.14 1.21 -2.89
CA PHE A 55 9.78 1.95 -1.69
C PHE A 55 8.54 1.33 -1.06
N HIS A 56 8.53 1.25 0.26
CA HIS A 56 7.33 1.03 1.05
C HIS A 56 6.84 2.38 1.57
N ASN A 57 5.58 2.69 1.27
CA ASN A 57 4.93 3.93 1.69
C ASN A 57 3.76 3.54 2.57
N LEU A 58 3.75 4.03 3.81
CA LEU A 58 2.71 3.75 4.79
C LEU A 58 1.73 4.93 4.83
N ILE A 59 0.45 4.65 4.61
CA ILE A 59 -0.65 5.61 4.66
C ILE A 59 -1.61 5.16 5.76
N CYS A 60 -2.10 6.12 6.55
CA CYS A 60 -3.15 5.89 7.54
C CYS A 60 -4.51 6.24 6.94
N LEU A 61 -5.42 5.27 6.88
CA LEU A 61 -6.80 5.45 6.42
C LEU A 61 -7.73 5.40 7.64
N ASN A 62 -8.38 6.52 7.94
CA ASN A 62 -9.29 6.68 9.08
C ASN A 62 -10.76 6.56 8.66
N THR A 63 -11.06 6.94 7.42
CA THR A 63 -12.42 7.03 6.88
C THR A 63 -12.48 6.41 5.49
N VAL A 64 -13.69 6.09 5.04
CA VAL A 64 -13.90 5.56 3.68
C VAL A 64 -13.51 6.59 2.61
N SER A 65 -13.69 7.89 2.89
CA SER A 65 -13.28 8.97 1.97
C SER A 65 -11.77 9.08 1.77
N ASP A 66 -10.95 8.46 2.63
CA ASP A 66 -9.51 8.35 2.39
C ASP A 66 -9.20 7.39 1.22
N VAL A 67 -10.18 6.61 0.74
CA VAL A 67 -10.04 5.80 -0.47
C VAL A 67 -10.54 6.63 -1.67
N ASP A 68 -9.71 7.57 -2.08
CA ASP A 68 -9.94 8.50 -3.19
C ASP A 68 -9.13 8.13 -4.44
N ASP A 69 -9.28 8.92 -5.51
CA ASP A 69 -8.61 8.68 -6.78
C ASP A 69 -7.09 8.73 -6.69
N GLU A 70 -6.54 9.54 -5.77
CA GLU A 70 -5.10 9.62 -5.49
C GLU A 70 -4.58 8.29 -4.93
N LEU A 71 -5.23 7.77 -3.88
CA LEU A 71 -4.87 6.48 -3.28
C LEU A 71 -5.02 5.33 -4.28
N ILE A 72 -6.10 5.34 -5.07
CA ILE A 72 -6.33 4.35 -6.12
C ILE A 72 -5.23 4.43 -7.18
N GLY A 73 -4.78 5.63 -7.53
CA GLY A 73 -3.62 5.85 -8.42
C GLY A 73 -2.38 5.11 -7.93
N TRP A 74 -1.99 5.30 -6.67
CA TRP A 74 -0.83 4.62 -6.09
C TRP A 74 -0.99 3.09 -6.03
N LEU A 75 -2.20 2.59 -5.75
CA LEU A 75 -2.49 1.16 -5.80
C LEU A 75 -2.35 0.60 -7.22
N ARG A 76 -2.76 1.35 -8.25
CA ARG A 76 -2.53 0.96 -9.66
C ARG A 76 -1.04 0.91 -9.96
N ASP A 77 -0.25 1.88 -9.53
CA ASP A 77 1.20 1.90 -9.74
C ASP A 77 1.87 0.67 -9.09
N GLY A 78 1.50 0.35 -7.85
CA GLY A 78 1.96 -0.86 -7.16
C GLY A 78 1.54 -2.14 -7.89
N TYR A 79 0.31 -2.19 -8.40
CA TYR A 79 -0.18 -3.32 -9.20
C TYR A 79 0.63 -3.49 -10.49
N MET A 80 0.89 -2.42 -11.23
CA MET A 80 1.70 -2.47 -12.46
C MET A 80 3.13 -2.98 -12.19
N LEU A 81 3.71 -2.61 -11.05
CA LEU A 81 5.03 -3.10 -10.61
C LEU A 81 5.05 -4.56 -10.13
N SER A 82 3.88 -5.18 -9.99
CA SER A 82 3.71 -6.54 -9.48
C SER A 82 3.41 -7.58 -10.56
N GLN A 83 3.32 -7.13 -11.81
CA GLN A 83 3.31 -7.97 -13.02
C GLN A 83 4.70 -8.55 -13.28
#